data_AF-A0AAX2J5L2-F1
#
_entry.id   AF-A0AAX2J5L2-F1
#
_cell.length_a   1.000
_cell.length_b   1.000
_cell.length_c   1.000
_cell.angle_alpha   90.00
_cell.angle_beta   90.00
_cell.angle_gamma   90.00
#
_symmetry.space_group_name_H-M   'P 1'
#
loop_
_entity.id
_entity.type
_entity.pdbx_description
1 polymer ?
#
loop_
_entity_poly.entity_id
_entity_poly.type
_entity_poly.pdbx_seq_one_letter_code
_entity_poly.pdbx_strand_id
1 'polypeptide(L)'
;MSSEVEVIDVNATSNHAAMHSVMVMEQWGNGETYNEATWIERGRHAVRQTLEGMFELGRALIVLKEHTEYGRFESIVKEQFGLGKAETSRLMNATKRFATPQMQKAAPKLMDLGKSKLLELLVEEDVTLVGLADGEEVNGMTLDDVDRMTVRELRIALRENREQMQAKDKVLGDKNAKIDELAEKLEKAKKKGSLKEPDPADVGNELYMAVGAKEVAIRSHIVQLGEYFTQLAAHEQAHGISHQAKMTGVINQIIMDCQHLRDQYGLPETIPEDDMPEWLTGSDLQPESE
;
A
#
# COMPACT_ATOMS: atom_id res chain seq x y z
N MET A 1 -30.64 6.16 -58.21
CA MET A 1 -29.85 7.28 -57.66
C MET A 1 -29.36 6.86 -56.28
N SER A 2 -28.14 6.31 -56.13
CA SER A 2 -27.41 6.34 -54.83
C SER A 2 -26.00 5.73 -54.82
N SER A 3 -25.43 5.25 -55.94
CA SER A 3 -24.13 4.53 -55.90
C SER A 3 -22.90 5.34 -56.37
N GLU A 4 -23.06 6.63 -56.69
CA GLU A 4 -21.98 7.43 -57.30
C GLU A 4 -21.34 8.44 -56.31
N VAL A 5 -21.98 8.69 -55.17
CA VAL A 5 -21.50 9.67 -54.17
C VAL A 5 -20.50 9.05 -53.16
N GLU A 6 -20.61 7.75 -52.88
CA GLU A 6 -19.76 7.07 -51.86
C GLU A 6 -18.34 6.75 -52.36
N VAL A 7 -18.17 6.45 -53.66
CA VAL A 7 -16.87 6.02 -54.23
C VAL A 7 -15.91 7.19 -54.42
N ILE A 8 -16.43 8.40 -54.70
CA ILE A 8 -15.62 9.62 -54.87
C ILE A 8 -15.10 10.12 -53.51
N ASP A 9 -15.93 10.04 -52.47
CA ASP A 9 -15.59 10.50 -51.12
C ASP A 9 -14.51 9.62 -50.46
N VAL A 10 -14.62 8.29 -50.61
CA VAL A 10 -13.62 7.32 -50.12
C VAL A 10 -12.26 7.48 -50.81
N ASN A 11 -12.23 7.76 -52.12
CA ASN A 11 -10.98 8.02 -52.84
C ASN A 11 -10.35 9.36 -52.46
N ALA A 12 -11.16 10.39 -52.20
CA ALA A 12 -10.67 11.70 -51.75
C ALA A 12 -10.08 11.62 -50.33
N THR A 13 -10.74 10.92 -49.41
CA THR A 13 -10.23 10.68 -48.05
C THR A 13 -8.97 9.80 -48.05
N SER A 14 -8.93 8.75 -48.90
CA SER A 14 -7.73 7.91 -49.06
C SER A 14 -6.53 8.69 -49.59
N ASN A 15 -6.73 9.53 -50.62
CA ASN A 15 -5.69 10.41 -51.15
C ASN A 15 -5.23 11.44 -50.12
N HIS A 16 -6.15 12.01 -49.34
CA HIS A 16 -5.81 12.97 -48.28
C HIS A 16 -5.00 12.29 -47.16
N ALA A 17 -5.35 11.07 -46.76
CA ALA A 17 -4.61 10.31 -45.76
C ALA A 17 -3.20 9.91 -46.25
N ALA A 18 -3.07 9.51 -47.52
CA ALA A 18 -1.78 9.20 -48.13
C ALA A 18 -0.88 10.44 -48.21
N MET A 19 -1.42 11.58 -48.66
CA MET A 19 -0.68 12.85 -48.67
C MET A 19 -0.29 13.29 -47.26
N HIS A 20 -1.18 13.16 -46.28
CA HIS A 20 -0.88 13.48 -44.89
C HIS A 20 0.23 12.58 -44.32
N SER A 21 0.21 11.28 -44.61
CA SER A 21 1.27 10.35 -44.20
C SER A 21 2.62 10.73 -44.81
N VAL A 22 2.66 11.12 -46.09
CA VAL A 22 3.89 11.60 -46.75
C VAL A 22 4.42 12.87 -46.10
N MET A 23 3.56 13.85 -45.82
CA MET A 23 3.98 15.09 -45.13
C MET A 23 4.57 14.81 -43.73
N VAL A 24 3.97 13.89 -42.98
CA VAL A 24 4.48 13.47 -41.66
C VAL A 24 5.85 12.79 -41.80
N MET A 25 6.04 11.93 -42.78
CA MET A 25 7.33 11.25 -43.00
C MET A 25 8.41 12.20 -43.54
N GLU A 26 8.06 13.21 -44.33
CA GLU A 26 9.00 14.23 -44.78
C GLU A 26 9.49 15.10 -43.61
N GLN A 27 8.60 15.44 -42.67
CA GLN A 27 8.93 16.29 -41.53
C GLN A 27 9.66 15.54 -40.40
N TRP A 28 9.27 14.30 -40.08
CA TRP A 28 9.76 13.56 -38.91
C TRP A 28 10.38 12.20 -39.23
N GLY A 29 10.26 11.72 -40.46
CA GLY A 29 10.70 10.40 -40.88
C GLY A 29 12.20 10.29 -41.16
N ASN A 30 12.96 11.39 -41.10
CA ASN A 30 14.41 11.43 -41.32
C ASN A 30 14.86 10.78 -42.65
N GLY A 31 14.02 10.86 -43.70
CA GLY A 31 14.28 10.25 -45.01
C GLY A 31 14.01 8.75 -45.10
N GLU A 32 13.45 8.13 -44.06
CA GLU A 32 13.05 6.73 -44.04
C GLU A 32 11.61 6.55 -44.55
N THR A 33 11.28 5.36 -45.06
CA THR A 33 9.90 4.96 -45.36
C THR A 33 9.22 4.45 -44.10
N TYR A 34 7.90 4.65 -43.97
CA TYR A 34 7.17 4.20 -42.79
C TYR A 34 7.20 2.67 -42.65
N ASN A 35 7.66 2.19 -41.50
CA ASN A 35 7.54 0.81 -41.04
C ASN A 35 7.14 0.83 -39.57
N GLU A 36 5.93 0.38 -39.27
CA GLU A 36 5.36 0.44 -37.92
C GLU A 36 6.26 -0.23 -36.88
N ALA A 37 6.77 -1.43 -37.16
CA ALA A 37 7.61 -2.18 -36.23
C ALA A 37 8.91 -1.42 -35.89
N THR A 38 9.53 -0.77 -36.88
CA THR A 38 10.74 0.04 -36.67
C THR A 38 10.48 1.25 -35.78
N TRP A 39 9.36 1.95 -35.98
CA TRP A 39 9.01 3.13 -35.17
C TRP A 39 8.58 2.75 -33.75
N ILE A 40 7.89 1.61 -33.57
CA ILE A 40 7.58 1.04 -32.25
C ILE A 40 8.88 0.71 -31.49
N GLU A 41 9.83 0.04 -32.13
CA GLU A 41 11.09 -0.32 -31.48
C GLU A 41 11.93 0.91 -31.13
N ARG A 42 11.99 1.90 -32.03
CA ARG A 42 12.65 3.19 -31.76
C ARG A 42 11.98 3.92 -30.59
N GLY A 43 10.65 3.87 -30.50
CA GLY A 43 9.89 4.39 -29.37
C GLY A 43 10.23 3.68 -28.05
N ARG A 44 10.27 2.35 -28.03
CA ARG A 44 10.66 1.55 -26.85
C ARG A 44 12.07 1.89 -26.39
N HIS A 45 13.02 1.98 -27.32
CA HIS A 45 14.39 2.37 -27.01
C HIS A 45 14.48 3.77 -26.41
N ALA A 46 13.77 4.75 -26.99
CA ALA A 46 13.72 6.11 -26.46
C ALA A 46 13.11 6.18 -25.04
N VAL A 47 12.10 5.35 -24.76
CA VAL A 47 11.53 5.21 -23.40
C VAL A 47 12.58 4.68 -22.43
N ARG A 48 13.32 3.62 -22.78
CA ARG A 48 14.40 3.06 -21.96
C ARG A 48 15.49 4.10 -21.69
N GLN A 49 15.98 4.79 -22.72
CA GLN A 49 16.98 5.86 -22.56
C GLN A 49 16.50 7.00 -21.67
N THR A 50 15.21 7.37 -21.76
CA THR A 50 14.62 8.38 -20.89
C THR A 50 14.65 7.94 -19.43
N LEU A 51 14.33 6.68 -19.15
CA LEU A 51 14.35 6.12 -17.80
C LEU A 51 15.78 6.04 -17.25
N GLU A 52 16.73 5.54 -18.04
CA GLU A 52 18.15 5.52 -17.68
C GLU A 52 18.67 6.92 -17.35
N GLY A 53 18.33 7.91 -18.19
CA GLY A 53 18.67 9.31 -17.95
C GLY A 53 18.08 9.88 -16.65
N MET A 54 16.86 9.47 -16.27
CA MET A 54 16.26 9.87 -14.99
C MET A 54 17.00 9.27 -13.79
N PHE A 55 17.43 8.01 -13.87
CA PHE A 55 18.22 7.39 -12.80
C PHE A 55 19.59 8.04 -12.67
N GLU A 56 20.26 8.30 -13.79
CA GLU A 56 21.55 8.97 -13.78
C GLU A 56 21.45 10.39 -13.21
N LEU A 57 20.39 11.13 -13.59
CA LEU A 57 20.07 12.42 -13.00
C LEU A 57 19.85 12.32 -11.49
N GLY A 58 19.07 11.34 -11.03
CA GLY A 58 18.85 11.12 -9.60
C GLY A 58 20.14 10.79 -8.84
N ARG A 59 21.05 10.01 -9.42
CA ARG A 59 22.38 9.73 -8.85
C ARG A 59 23.20 11.01 -8.74
N ALA A 60 23.23 11.81 -9.80
CA ALA A 60 23.91 13.11 -9.80
C ALA A 60 23.33 14.03 -8.73
N LEU A 61 22.01 14.09 -8.56
CA LEU A 61 21.35 14.87 -7.52
C LEU A 61 21.73 14.41 -6.10
N ILE A 62 21.81 13.10 -5.86
CA ILE A 62 22.23 12.55 -4.56
C ILE A 62 23.68 12.96 -4.24
N VAL A 63 24.58 12.78 -5.20
CA VAL A 63 26.00 13.16 -5.04
C VAL A 63 26.13 14.67 -4.83
N LEU A 64 25.47 15.47 -5.65
CA LEU A 64 25.51 16.93 -5.52
C LEU A 64 24.99 17.41 -4.17
N LYS A 65 23.89 16.83 -3.66
CA LYS A 65 23.33 17.22 -2.37
C LYS A 65 24.31 16.96 -1.21
N GLU A 66 25.08 15.88 -1.28
CA GLU A 66 26.06 15.53 -0.25
C GLU A 66 27.30 16.44 -0.30
N HIS A 67 27.70 16.88 -1.49
CA HIS A 67 28.93 17.64 -1.72
C HIS A 67 28.73 19.15 -1.88
N THR A 68 27.54 19.68 -1.62
CA THR A 68 27.26 21.12 -1.75
C THR A 68 26.83 21.72 -0.42
N GLU A 69 27.22 22.97 -0.22
CA GLU A 69 26.86 23.75 0.96
C GLU A 69 25.35 24.05 1.00
N TYR A 70 24.85 24.41 2.19
CA TYR A 70 23.45 24.76 2.40
C TYR A 70 22.98 25.84 1.40
N GLY A 71 21.87 25.57 0.70
CA GLY A 71 21.31 26.46 -0.32
C GLY A 71 21.92 26.34 -1.72
N ARG A 72 23.20 25.95 -1.86
CA ARG A 72 23.84 25.81 -3.18
C ARG A 72 23.22 24.70 -4.01
N PHE A 73 22.85 23.59 -3.37
CA PHE A 73 22.13 22.49 -4.02
C PHE A 73 20.85 22.99 -4.70
N GLU A 74 20.02 23.76 -3.98
CA GLU A 74 18.74 24.24 -4.49
C GLU A 74 18.92 25.18 -5.70
N SER A 75 19.95 26.04 -5.68
CA SER A 75 20.31 26.88 -6.84
C SER A 75 20.71 26.06 -8.06
N ILE A 76 21.60 25.07 -7.90
CA ILE A 76 22.05 24.21 -9.01
C ILE A 76 20.86 23.49 -9.64
N VAL A 77 20.01 22.90 -8.80
CA VAL A 77 18.84 22.14 -9.23
C VAL A 77 17.86 23.00 -10.03
N LYS A 78 17.62 24.22 -9.58
CA LYS A 78 16.70 25.14 -10.24
C LYS A 78 17.29 25.71 -11.53
N GLU A 79 18.54 26.15 -11.51
CA GLU A 79 19.14 26.92 -12.61
C GLU A 79 19.72 26.03 -13.71
N GLN A 80 20.32 24.89 -13.36
CA GLN A 80 21.00 24.01 -14.32
C GLN A 80 20.10 22.88 -14.81
N PHE A 81 19.22 22.36 -13.93
CA PHE A 81 18.35 21.24 -14.27
C PHE A 81 16.88 21.63 -14.45
N GLY A 82 16.49 22.84 -14.07
CA GLY A 82 15.11 23.31 -14.20
C GLY A 82 14.11 22.56 -13.33
N LEU A 83 14.56 21.92 -12.24
CA LEU A 83 13.70 21.09 -11.39
C LEU A 83 13.22 21.84 -10.14
N GLY A 84 11.97 21.58 -9.74
CA GLY A 84 11.43 22.04 -8.47
C GLY A 84 11.81 21.12 -7.30
N LYS A 85 11.84 21.67 -6.08
CA LYS A 85 12.21 20.94 -4.85
C LYS A 85 11.50 19.60 -4.67
N ALA A 86 10.19 19.55 -4.95
CA ALA A 86 9.38 18.35 -4.83
C ALA A 86 9.74 17.28 -5.89
N GLU A 87 10.06 17.70 -7.12
CA GLU A 87 10.48 16.79 -8.20
C GLU A 87 11.86 16.22 -7.91
N THR A 88 12.79 17.07 -7.45
CA THR A 88 14.13 16.68 -7.03
C THR A 88 14.09 15.66 -5.90
N SER A 89 13.32 15.94 -4.84
CA SER A 89 13.20 15.01 -3.71
C SER A 89 12.59 13.67 -4.13
N ARG A 90 11.54 13.70 -4.97
CA ARG A 90 10.92 12.48 -5.51
C ARG A 90 11.90 11.67 -6.33
N LEU A 91 12.63 12.31 -7.23
CA LEU A 91 13.61 11.63 -8.09
C LEU A 91 14.75 11.02 -7.27
N MET A 92 15.30 11.76 -6.30
CA MET A 92 16.36 11.25 -5.42
C MET A 92 15.89 10.06 -4.58
N ASN A 93 14.68 10.10 -4.03
CA ASN A 93 14.13 8.99 -3.25
C ASN A 93 13.88 7.76 -4.13
N ALA A 94 13.31 7.97 -5.32
CA ALA A 94 13.13 6.93 -6.33
C ALA A 94 14.47 6.27 -6.70
N THR A 95 15.52 7.06 -6.94
CA THR A 95 16.85 6.54 -7.27
C THR A 95 17.50 5.79 -6.12
N LYS A 96 17.33 6.23 -4.87
CA LYS A 96 17.84 5.49 -3.70
C LYS A 96 17.21 4.11 -3.58
N ARG A 97 15.92 3.97 -3.89
CA ARG A 97 15.23 2.66 -3.93
C ARG A 97 15.76 1.79 -5.09
N PHE A 98 16.03 2.40 -6.24
CA PHE A 98 16.58 1.72 -7.43
C PHE A 98 18.04 1.27 -7.31
N ALA A 99 18.84 1.84 -6.41
CA ALA A 99 20.27 1.53 -6.28
C ALA A 99 20.56 0.16 -5.63
N THR A 100 19.52 -0.59 -5.24
CA THR A 100 19.70 -1.93 -4.66
C THR A 100 19.97 -2.98 -5.77
N PRO A 101 20.87 -3.96 -5.54
CA PRO A 101 21.13 -5.04 -6.51
C PRO A 101 19.89 -5.86 -6.90
N GLN A 102 18.89 -5.92 -6.02
CA GLN A 102 17.60 -6.58 -6.25
C GLN A 102 16.73 -5.76 -7.22
N MET A 103 16.71 -4.43 -7.08
CA MET A 103 15.96 -3.56 -8.00
C MET A 103 16.57 -3.46 -9.39
N GLN A 104 17.90 -3.57 -9.52
CA GLN A 104 18.56 -3.61 -10.83
C GLN A 104 18.13 -4.83 -11.68
N LYS A 105 17.76 -5.95 -11.03
CA LYS A 105 17.24 -7.14 -11.72
C LYS A 105 15.78 -6.99 -12.16
N ALA A 106 14.99 -6.24 -11.38
CA ALA A 106 13.58 -5.95 -11.64
C ALA A 106 13.37 -4.79 -12.62
N ALA A 107 14.35 -3.88 -12.75
CA ALA A 107 14.31 -2.70 -13.60
C ALA A 107 13.88 -2.99 -15.06
N PRO A 108 14.40 -4.01 -15.76
CA PRO A 108 14.01 -4.29 -17.14
C PRO A 108 12.53 -4.63 -17.30
N LYS A 109 11.95 -5.36 -16.34
CA LYS A 109 10.53 -5.75 -16.36
C LYS A 109 9.61 -4.59 -16.00
N LEU A 110 10.05 -3.70 -15.11
CA LEU A 110 9.29 -2.52 -14.70
C LEU A 110 9.32 -1.41 -15.76
N MET A 111 10.35 -1.39 -16.63
CA MET A 111 10.45 -0.45 -17.75
C MET A 111 9.27 -0.55 -18.74
N ASP A 112 8.58 -1.70 -18.79
CA ASP A 112 7.45 -1.94 -19.69
C ASP A 112 6.17 -1.17 -19.25
N LEU A 113 6.03 -0.85 -17.97
CA LEU A 113 4.89 -0.08 -17.41
C LEU A 113 4.85 1.40 -17.85
N GLY A 114 5.95 1.90 -18.44
CA GLY A 114 6.09 3.29 -18.86
C GLY A 114 6.42 4.27 -17.72
N LYS A 115 7.03 5.41 -18.10
CA LYS A 115 7.62 6.43 -17.22
C LYS A 115 6.67 6.94 -16.13
N SER A 116 5.43 7.24 -16.48
CA SER A 116 4.48 7.86 -15.55
C SER A 116 4.00 6.89 -14.47
N LYS A 117 3.85 5.59 -14.78
CA LYS A 117 3.46 4.59 -13.79
C LYS A 117 4.62 4.24 -12.86
N LEU A 118 5.82 4.10 -13.43
CA LEU A 118 7.05 3.87 -12.66
C LEU A 118 7.27 4.95 -11.61
N LEU A 119 7.07 6.22 -11.96
CA LEU A 119 7.24 7.33 -11.01
C LEU A 119 6.22 7.27 -9.87
N GLU A 120 4.97 6.87 -10.13
CA GLU A 120 3.97 6.73 -9.06
C GLU A 120 4.26 5.55 -8.14
N LEU A 121 4.61 4.40 -8.71
CA LEU A 121 5.01 3.23 -7.92
C LEU A 121 6.26 3.50 -7.06
N LEU A 122 7.17 4.35 -7.55
CA LEU A 122 8.38 4.74 -6.83
C LEU A 122 8.16 5.71 -5.68
N VAL A 123 7.10 6.51 -5.75
CA VAL A 123 6.72 7.46 -4.70
C VAL A 123 6.16 6.75 -3.47
N GLU A 124 5.64 5.53 -3.64
CA GLU A 124 4.99 4.82 -2.55
C GLU A 124 5.97 3.97 -1.76
N GLU A 125 6.23 4.37 -0.51
CA GLU A 125 7.25 3.78 0.37
C GLU A 125 7.03 2.28 0.61
N ASP A 126 5.76 1.83 0.61
CA ASP A 126 5.35 0.45 0.90
C ASP A 126 5.33 -0.48 -0.31
N VAL A 127 5.54 0.04 -1.52
CA VAL A 127 5.50 -0.78 -2.74
C VAL A 127 6.83 -1.53 -2.93
N THR A 128 6.83 -2.84 -2.73
CA THR A 128 7.96 -3.73 -3.05
C THR A 128 8.04 -4.00 -4.56
N LEU A 129 8.58 -3.04 -5.30
CA LEU A 129 8.74 -3.11 -6.76
C LEU A 129 9.49 -4.36 -7.25
N VAL A 130 10.35 -4.94 -6.42
CA VAL A 130 11.02 -6.22 -6.70
C VAL A 130 10.00 -7.36 -6.80
N GLY A 131 9.10 -7.47 -5.82
CA GLY A 131 8.03 -8.47 -5.82
C GLY A 131 7.10 -8.29 -7.01
N LEU A 132 6.69 -7.04 -7.29
CA LEU A 132 5.85 -6.73 -8.45
C LEU A 132 6.48 -7.20 -9.78
N ALA A 133 7.79 -6.98 -9.95
CA ALA A 133 8.52 -7.43 -11.13
C ALA A 133 8.67 -8.96 -11.21
N ASP A 134 8.69 -9.64 -10.07
CA ASP A 134 8.79 -11.10 -9.99
C ASP A 134 7.42 -11.80 -10.00
N GLY A 135 6.34 -11.03 -10.19
CA GLY A 135 4.97 -11.53 -10.36
C GLY A 135 4.18 -11.60 -9.05
N GLU A 136 4.73 -11.07 -7.96
CA GLU A 136 4.02 -10.93 -6.69
C GLU A 136 3.04 -9.74 -6.75
N GLU A 137 1.97 -9.83 -5.97
CA GLU A 137 1.05 -8.72 -5.79
C GLU A 137 1.63 -7.69 -4.82
N VAL A 138 1.50 -6.41 -5.17
CA VAL A 138 1.86 -5.30 -4.28
C VAL A 138 0.65 -4.41 -4.11
N ASN A 139 0.26 -4.17 -2.85
CA ASN A 139 -0.97 -3.44 -2.51
C ASN A 139 -2.23 -4.04 -3.16
N GLY A 140 -2.26 -5.37 -3.35
CA GLY A 140 -3.36 -6.11 -3.98
C GLY A 140 -3.44 -5.96 -5.50
N MET A 141 -2.36 -5.52 -6.16
CA MET A 141 -2.27 -5.36 -7.61
C MET A 141 -1.08 -6.13 -8.17
N THR A 142 -1.29 -6.88 -9.25
CA THR A 142 -0.22 -7.51 -10.03
C THR A 142 0.42 -6.53 -11.01
N LEU A 143 1.56 -6.90 -11.60
CA LEU A 143 2.19 -6.11 -12.67
C LEU A 143 1.23 -5.89 -13.86
N ASP A 144 0.45 -6.92 -14.20
CA ASP A 144 -0.54 -6.91 -15.28
C ASP A 144 -1.70 -5.94 -14.98
N ASP A 145 -2.15 -5.89 -13.72
CA ASP A 145 -3.20 -4.96 -13.29
C ASP A 145 -2.73 -3.51 -13.42
N VAL A 146 -1.49 -3.24 -12.97
CA VAL A 146 -0.88 -1.91 -13.10
C VAL A 146 -0.67 -1.55 -14.57
N ASP A 147 -0.34 -2.51 -15.43
CA ASP A 147 -0.19 -2.26 -16.87
C ASP A 147 -1.53 -1.93 -17.56
N ARG A 148 -2.63 -2.57 -17.13
CA ARG A 148 -3.97 -2.29 -17.67
C ARG A 148 -4.58 -0.97 -17.18
N MET A 149 -4.13 -0.48 -16.02
CA MET A 149 -4.59 0.78 -15.45
C MET A 149 -4.06 2.00 -16.20
N THR A 150 -4.85 3.06 -16.25
CA THR A 150 -4.37 4.40 -16.57
C THR A 150 -3.57 4.97 -15.39
N VAL A 151 -2.69 5.94 -15.66
CA VAL A 151 -1.91 6.62 -14.61
C VAL A 151 -2.81 7.27 -13.54
N ARG A 152 -4.00 7.75 -13.95
CA ARG A 152 -4.98 8.35 -13.03
C ARG A 152 -5.57 7.32 -12.09
N GLU A 153 -5.93 6.14 -12.59
CA GLU A 153 -6.44 5.04 -11.79
C GLU A 153 -5.38 4.52 -10.82
N LEU A 154 -4.14 4.37 -11.28
CA LEU A 154 -3.02 3.99 -10.42
C LEU A 154 -2.82 4.98 -9.26
N ARG A 155 -2.88 6.29 -9.54
CA ARG A 155 -2.81 7.32 -8.47
C ARG A 155 -3.94 7.21 -7.45
N ILE A 156 -5.16 6.93 -7.90
CA ILE A 156 -6.31 6.79 -7.01
C ILE A 156 -6.13 5.53 -6.16
N ALA A 157 -5.78 4.39 -6.77
CA ALA A 157 -5.58 3.13 -6.06
C ALA A 157 -4.47 3.24 -5.00
N LEU A 158 -3.33 3.86 -5.33
CA LEU A 158 -2.24 4.09 -4.38
C LEU A 158 -2.67 5.02 -3.23
N ARG A 159 -3.44 6.06 -3.54
CA ARG A 159 -3.95 7.00 -2.53
C ARG A 159 -4.98 6.36 -1.61
N GLU A 160 -5.92 5.59 -2.14
CA GLU A 160 -6.92 4.86 -1.35
C GLU A 160 -6.26 3.83 -0.45
N ASN A 161 -5.25 3.12 -0.94
CA ASN A 161 -4.47 2.17 -0.13
C ASN A 161 -3.78 2.89 1.04
N ARG A 162 -3.13 4.03 0.78
CA ARG A 162 -2.53 4.87 1.83
C ARG A 162 -3.57 5.39 2.83
N GLU A 163 -4.70 5.91 2.35
CA GLU A 163 -5.77 6.41 3.21
C GLU A 163 -6.38 5.28 4.07
N GLN A 164 -6.50 4.07 3.53
CA GLN A 164 -6.93 2.90 4.30
C GLN A 164 -5.92 2.49 5.37
N MET A 165 -4.62 2.46 5.06
CA MET A 165 -3.58 2.16 6.06
C MET A 165 -3.54 3.23 7.15
N GLN A 166 -3.53 4.51 6.77
CA GLN A 166 -3.56 5.63 7.72
C GLN A 166 -4.83 5.65 8.56
N ALA A 167 -5.99 5.30 8.01
CA ALA A 167 -7.22 5.18 8.76
C ALA A 167 -7.16 4.02 9.78
N LYS A 168 -6.58 2.87 9.39
CA LYS A 168 -6.35 1.74 10.30
C LYS A 168 -5.39 2.14 11.43
N ASP A 169 -4.27 2.79 11.12
CA ASP A 169 -3.28 3.24 12.11
C ASP A 169 -3.82 4.33 13.04
N LYS A 170 -4.61 5.27 12.51
CA LYS A 170 -5.24 6.33 13.32
C LYS A 170 -6.30 5.77 14.27
N VAL A 171 -7.13 4.82 13.81
CA VAL A 171 -8.10 4.14 14.69
C VAL A 171 -7.38 3.36 15.79
N LEU A 172 -6.21 2.78 15.51
CA LEU A 172 -5.39 2.11 16.52
C LEU A 172 -4.75 3.11 17.49
N GLY A 173 -4.21 4.23 17.00
CA GLY A 173 -3.62 5.30 17.82
C GLY A 173 -4.64 5.99 18.73
N ASP A 174 -5.81 6.38 18.19
CA ASP A 174 -6.88 7.04 18.95
C ASP A 174 -7.46 6.12 20.03
N LYS A 175 -7.51 4.79 19.77
CA LYS A 175 -7.94 3.80 20.77
C LYS A 175 -6.89 3.54 21.84
N ASN A 176 -5.60 3.47 21.49
CA ASN A 176 -4.52 3.34 22.47
C ASN A 176 -4.42 4.59 23.36
N ALA A 177 -4.51 5.79 22.79
CA ALA A 177 -4.50 7.03 23.55
C ALA A 177 -5.66 7.13 24.55
N LYS A 178 -6.85 6.63 24.17
CA LYS A 178 -8.01 6.57 25.07
C LYS A 178 -7.82 5.54 26.20
N ILE A 179 -7.16 4.41 25.91
CA ILE A 179 -6.79 3.41 26.93
C ILE A 179 -5.78 4.02 27.92
N ASP A 180 -4.78 4.74 27.42
CA ASP A 180 -3.75 5.38 28.25
C ASP A 180 -4.33 6.54 29.08
N GLU A 181 -5.22 7.35 28.50
CA GLU A 181 -5.92 8.43 29.22
C GLU A 181 -6.82 7.88 30.33
N LEU A 182 -7.53 6.78 30.08
CA LEU A 182 -8.35 6.11 31.09
C LEU A 182 -7.48 5.48 32.19
N ALA A 183 -6.36 4.84 31.83
CA ALA A 183 -5.40 4.31 32.79
C ALA A 183 -4.79 5.42 33.67
N GLU A 184 -4.46 6.57 33.09
CA GLU A 184 -3.92 7.71 33.83
C GLU A 184 -4.97 8.36 34.74
N LYS A 185 -6.24 8.44 34.32
CA LYS A 185 -7.36 8.89 35.17
C LYS A 185 -7.58 7.95 36.34
N LEU A 186 -7.49 6.64 36.13
CA LEU A 186 -7.65 5.62 37.16
C LEU A 186 -6.50 5.70 38.19
N GLU A 187 -5.26 5.89 37.74
CA GLU A 187 -4.10 6.10 38.62
C GLU A 187 -4.15 7.45 39.37
N LYS A 188 -4.64 8.52 38.74
CA LYS A 188 -4.87 9.82 39.40
C LYS A 188 -6.02 9.75 40.41
N ALA A 189 -7.07 8.97 40.13
CA ALA A 189 -8.20 8.73 41.03
C ALA A 189 -7.77 7.92 42.27
N LYS A 190 -6.98 6.85 42.09
CA LYS A 190 -6.37 6.06 43.18
C LYS A 190 -5.47 6.91 44.08
N LYS A 191 -4.67 7.82 43.52
CA LYS A 191 -3.74 8.67 44.29
C LYS A 191 -4.41 9.78 45.10
N LYS A 192 -5.65 10.17 44.77
CA LYS A 192 -6.33 11.31 45.42
C LYS A 192 -7.13 10.96 46.68
N GLY A 193 -7.17 9.69 47.12
CA GLY A 193 -7.66 9.30 48.45
C GLY A 193 -9.05 9.85 48.84
N SER A 194 -9.85 10.28 47.86
CA SER A 194 -11.11 10.98 48.09
C SER A 194 -12.07 10.60 46.98
N LEU A 195 -12.76 9.50 47.21
CA LEU A 195 -14.20 9.32 47.09
C LEU A 195 -14.48 7.82 47.27
N LYS A 196 -15.66 7.54 47.80
CA LYS A 196 -16.29 6.23 48.01
C LYS A 196 -15.78 5.19 47.01
N GLU A 197 -15.41 3.99 47.47
CA GLU A 197 -15.09 2.86 46.58
C GLU A 197 -16.11 2.86 45.43
N PRO A 198 -15.65 2.93 44.16
CA PRO A 198 -16.56 2.96 43.02
C PRO A 198 -17.49 1.77 43.09
N ASP A 199 -18.74 1.96 42.63
CA ASP A 199 -19.75 0.91 42.67
C ASP A 199 -19.18 -0.36 42.00
N PRO A 200 -19.22 -1.52 42.67
CA PRO A 200 -18.75 -2.78 42.09
C PRO A 200 -19.32 -3.06 40.68
N ALA A 201 -20.55 -2.61 40.39
CA ALA A 201 -21.14 -2.73 39.06
C ALA A 201 -20.45 -1.85 38.00
N ASP A 202 -20.04 -0.63 38.36
CA ASP A 202 -19.33 0.29 37.46
C ASP A 202 -17.91 -0.25 37.16
N VAL A 203 -17.21 -0.75 38.18
CA VAL A 203 -15.89 -1.38 38.02
C VAL A 203 -16.00 -2.63 37.15
N GLY A 204 -17.05 -3.44 37.34
CA GLY A 204 -17.34 -4.59 36.49
C GLY A 204 -17.51 -4.18 35.03
N ASN A 205 -18.42 -3.23 34.76
CA ASN A 205 -18.69 -2.74 33.40
C ASN A 205 -17.44 -2.21 32.69
N GLU A 206 -16.59 -1.46 33.37
CA GLU A 206 -15.33 -0.97 32.79
C GLU A 206 -14.37 -2.10 32.43
N LEU A 207 -14.23 -3.11 33.29
CA LEU A 207 -13.41 -4.29 33.01
C LEU A 207 -13.96 -5.10 31.83
N TYR A 208 -15.28 -5.28 31.71
CA TYR A 208 -15.90 -5.94 30.56
C TYR A 208 -15.61 -5.19 29.25
N MET A 209 -15.73 -3.86 29.25
CA MET A 209 -15.42 -3.04 28.08
C MET A 209 -13.94 -3.14 27.69
N ALA A 210 -13.03 -3.13 28.68
CA ALA A 210 -11.60 -3.30 28.43
C ALA A 210 -11.26 -4.67 27.84
N VAL A 211 -11.87 -5.74 28.36
CA VAL A 211 -11.72 -7.12 27.85
C VAL A 211 -12.23 -7.21 26.42
N GLY A 212 -13.45 -6.71 26.14
CA GLY A 212 -14.02 -6.73 24.80
C GLY A 212 -13.18 -5.96 23.77
N ALA A 213 -12.58 -4.83 24.16
CA ALA A 213 -11.68 -4.08 23.30
C ALA A 213 -10.41 -4.89 22.94
N LYS A 214 -9.82 -5.60 23.91
CA LYS A 214 -8.66 -6.47 23.67
C LYS A 214 -9.02 -7.68 22.82
N GLU A 215 -10.19 -8.28 23.03
CA GLU A 215 -10.69 -9.39 22.21
C GLU A 215 -10.83 -9.00 20.73
N VAL A 216 -11.38 -7.82 20.45
CA VAL A 216 -11.49 -7.30 19.07
C VAL A 216 -10.09 -7.09 18.45
N ALA A 217 -9.13 -6.55 19.20
CA ALA A 217 -7.76 -6.35 18.72
C ALA A 217 -7.07 -7.69 18.39
N ILE A 218 -7.19 -8.69 19.27
CA ILE A 218 -6.63 -10.03 19.04
C ILE A 218 -7.23 -10.66 17.79
N ARG A 219 -8.56 -10.62 17.63
CA ARG A 219 -9.23 -11.12 16.41
C ARG A 219 -8.71 -10.45 15.14
N SER A 220 -8.50 -9.13 15.17
CA SER A 220 -7.91 -8.40 14.05
C SER A 220 -6.49 -8.89 13.72
N HIS A 221 -5.64 -9.11 14.73
CA HIS A 221 -4.28 -9.61 14.50
C HIS A 221 -4.27 -11.05 13.98
N ILE A 222 -5.22 -11.89 14.38
CA ILE A 222 -5.38 -13.24 13.82
C ILE A 222 -5.72 -13.17 12.31
N VAL A 223 -6.58 -12.24 11.89
CA VAL A 223 -6.86 -12.02 10.46
C VAL A 223 -5.61 -11.59 9.70
N GLN A 224 -4.85 -10.63 10.22
CA GLN A 224 -3.59 -10.16 9.64
C GLN A 224 -2.55 -11.29 9.55
N LEU A 225 -2.50 -12.18 10.54
CA LEU A 225 -1.63 -13.35 10.50
C LEU A 225 -1.95 -14.25 9.30
N GLY A 226 -3.24 -14.38 8.94
CA GLY A 226 -3.68 -15.07 7.73
C GLY A 226 -3.08 -14.49 6.44
N GLU A 227 -3.03 -13.15 6.33
CA GLU A 227 -2.43 -12.46 5.17
C GLU A 227 -0.94 -12.80 5.02
N TYR A 228 -0.18 -12.82 6.12
CA TYR A 228 1.22 -13.24 6.11
C TYR A 228 1.39 -14.72 5.78
N PHE A 229 0.48 -15.57 6.24
CA PHE A 229 0.49 -17.00 5.90
C PHE A 229 0.25 -17.23 4.40
N THR A 230 -0.60 -16.42 3.77
CA THR A 230 -0.76 -16.41 2.31
C THR A 230 0.54 -16.04 1.61
N GLN A 231 1.28 -15.02 2.09
CA GLN A 231 2.58 -14.64 1.53
C GLN A 231 3.63 -15.75 1.69
N LEU A 232 3.67 -16.42 2.85
CA LEU A 232 4.57 -17.57 3.06
C LEU A 232 4.22 -18.74 2.15
N ALA A 233 2.93 -19.03 1.94
CA ALA A 233 2.49 -20.07 1.02
C ALA A 233 2.86 -19.74 -0.44
N ALA A 234 2.71 -18.48 -0.86
CA ALA A 234 3.14 -18.02 -2.18
C ALA A 234 4.66 -18.18 -2.37
N HIS A 235 5.46 -17.81 -1.35
CA HIS A 235 6.91 -18.01 -1.36
C HIS A 235 7.29 -19.50 -1.43
N GLU A 236 6.60 -20.38 -0.67
CA GLU A 236 6.82 -21.82 -0.73
C GLU A 236 6.53 -22.37 -2.13
N GLN A 237 5.44 -21.92 -2.77
CA GLN A 237 5.10 -22.30 -4.13
C GLN A 237 6.13 -21.79 -5.17
N ALA A 238 6.66 -20.58 -4.99
CA ALA A 238 7.62 -19.98 -5.90
C ALA A 238 9.04 -20.57 -5.79
N HIS A 239 9.45 -21.00 -4.60
CA HIS A 239 10.85 -21.37 -4.33
C HIS A 239 11.04 -22.79 -3.80
N GLY A 240 9.97 -23.54 -3.55
CA GLY A 240 10.02 -24.90 -3.00
C GLY A 240 10.55 -24.97 -1.56
N ILE A 241 10.65 -23.84 -0.86
CA ILE A 241 11.10 -23.76 0.53
C ILE A 241 9.88 -23.78 1.43
N SER A 242 9.72 -24.86 2.20
CA SER A 242 8.55 -25.01 3.06
C SER A 242 8.61 -24.14 4.31
N HIS A 243 7.51 -23.43 4.57
CA HIS A 243 7.32 -22.59 5.77
C HIS A 243 6.32 -23.18 6.76
N GLN A 244 5.78 -24.36 6.45
CA GLN A 244 4.73 -25.03 7.24
C GLN A 244 5.10 -25.18 8.72
N ALA A 245 6.36 -25.48 9.04
CA ALA A 245 6.83 -25.61 10.41
C ALA A 245 6.72 -24.29 11.20
N LYS A 246 7.05 -23.16 10.56
CA LYS A 246 6.94 -21.84 11.17
C LYS A 246 5.49 -21.43 11.36
N MET A 247 4.65 -21.64 10.35
CA MET A 247 3.21 -21.33 10.40
C MET A 247 2.52 -22.13 11.51
N THR A 248 2.76 -23.45 11.53
CA THR A 248 2.25 -24.35 12.57
C THR A 248 2.73 -23.93 13.96
N GLY A 249 4.02 -23.60 14.11
CA GLY A 249 4.60 -23.18 15.39
C GLY A 249 3.96 -21.91 15.96
N VAL A 250 3.66 -20.92 15.11
CA VAL A 250 2.98 -19.69 15.55
C VAL A 250 1.56 -19.97 16.02
N ILE A 251 0.78 -20.75 15.27
CA ILE A 251 -0.59 -21.11 15.67
C ILE A 251 -0.59 -21.89 16.98
N ASN A 252 0.30 -22.87 17.12
CA ASN A 252 0.41 -23.65 18.35
C ASN A 252 0.75 -22.77 19.54
N GLN A 253 1.65 -21.79 19.39
CA GLN A 253 1.99 -20.88 20.49
C GLN A 253 0.80 -20.03 20.92
N ILE A 254 0.05 -19.46 19.96
CA ILE A 254 -1.15 -18.68 20.26
C ILE A 254 -2.20 -19.53 20.98
N ILE A 255 -2.42 -20.77 20.52
CA ILE A 255 -3.34 -21.71 21.17
C ILE A 255 -2.89 -22.00 22.61
N MET A 256 -1.60 -22.29 22.82
CA MET A 256 -1.05 -22.55 24.15
C MET A 256 -1.21 -21.33 25.07
N ASP A 257 -0.97 -20.12 24.57
CA ASP A 257 -1.13 -18.90 25.36
C ASP A 257 -2.60 -18.68 25.77
N CYS A 258 -3.55 -18.94 24.86
CA CYS A 258 -4.98 -18.92 25.19
C CYS A 258 -5.38 -20.01 26.19
N GLN A 259 -4.80 -21.22 26.07
CA GLN A 259 -5.03 -22.31 27.02
C GLN A 259 -4.46 -21.98 28.40
N HIS A 260 -3.28 -21.38 28.48
CA HIS A 260 -2.70 -20.94 29.76
C HIS A 260 -3.59 -19.89 30.45
N LEU A 261 -4.13 -18.93 29.69
CA LEU A 261 -5.09 -17.97 30.24
C LEU A 261 -6.35 -18.66 30.75
N ARG A 262 -6.89 -19.60 29.97
CA ARG A 262 -8.06 -20.39 30.38
C ARG A 262 -7.81 -21.16 31.69
N ASP A 263 -6.67 -21.85 31.77
CA ASP A 263 -6.29 -22.66 32.93
C ASP A 263 -6.01 -21.80 34.16
N GLN A 264 -5.38 -20.63 33.97
CA GLN A 264 -5.08 -19.67 35.04
C GLN A 264 -6.34 -19.21 35.79
N TYR A 265 -7.46 -19.07 35.08
CA TYR A 265 -8.73 -18.62 35.64
C TYR A 265 -9.75 -19.76 35.82
N GLY A 266 -9.37 -21.01 35.53
CA GLY A 266 -10.25 -22.18 35.66
C GLY A 266 -11.49 -22.12 34.75
N LEU A 267 -11.38 -21.48 33.59
CA LEU A 267 -12.52 -21.23 32.70
C LEU A 267 -12.90 -22.50 31.92
N PRO A 268 -14.21 -22.83 31.80
CA PRO A 268 -14.66 -23.99 31.04
C PRO A 268 -14.49 -23.79 29.52
N GLU A 269 -14.38 -24.88 28.76
CA GLU A 269 -14.31 -24.81 27.29
C GLU A 269 -15.63 -24.38 26.63
N THR A 270 -16.74 -24.54 27.34
CA THR A 270 -18.08 -24.16 26.91
C THR A 270 -18.70 -23.25 27.95
N ILE A 271 -19.46 -22.25 27.50
CA ILE A 271 -20.20 -21.36 28.40
C ILE A 271 -21.28 -22.23 29.09
N PRO A 272 -21.30 -22.31 30.44
CA PRO A 272 -22.35 -23.05 31.13
C PRO A 272 -23.72 -22.40 30.85
N GLU A 273 -24.76 -23.23 30.62
CA GLU A 273 -26.09 -22.76 30.20
C GLU A 273 -26.78 -21.79 31.20
N ASP A 274 -26.27 -21.66 32.43
CA ASP A 274 -26.89 -20.92 33.54
C ASP A 274 -25.97 -19.81 34.14
N ASP A 275 -24.88 -19.45 33.45
CA ASP A 275 -23.86 -18.53 33.98
C ASP A 275 -24.11 -17.07 33.58
N MET A 276 -25.27 -16.54 34.01
CA MET A 276 -25.53 -15.10 33.99
C MET A 276 -24.83 -14.45 35.19
N PRO A 277 -23.90 -13.50 35.00
CA PRO A 277 -23.22 -12.86 36.12
C PRO A 277 -24.20 -12.14 37.06
N GLU A 278 -24.04 -12.28 38.38
CA GLU A 278 -24.97 -11.72 39.39
C GLU A 278 -25.16 -10.19 39.31
N TRP A 279 -24.21 -9.45 38.74
CA TRP A 279 -24.32 -8.00 38.54
C TRP A 279 -25.15 -7.63 37.29
N LEU A 280 -25.49 -8.61 36.44
CA LEU A 280 -26.31 -8.46 35.23
C LEU A 280 -27.79 -8.80 35.51
N THR A 281 -28.08 -9.51 36.61
CA THR A 281 -29.45 -9.83 37.08
C THR A 281 -30.06 -8.71 37.94
N GLY A 282 -29.27 -7.73 38.37
CA GLY A 282 -29.70 -6.60 39.20
C GLY A 282 -30.09 -5.35 38.40
N SER A 283 -31.25 -5.36 37.75
CA SER A 283 -31.97 -4.11 37.47
C SER A 283 -33.46 -4.30 37.74
N ASP A 284 -33.91 -3.68 38.83
CA ASP A 284 -35.29 -3.37 39.26
C ASP A 284 -36.44 -3.79 38.33
N LEU A 285 -36.83 -5.06 38.38
CA LEU A 285 -38.20 -5.47 38.08
C LEU A 285 -38.92 -5.69 39.41
N GLN A 286 -39.30 -4.58 40.07
CA GLN A 286 -40.43 -4.63 40.98
C GLN A 286 -41.68 -4.89 40.12
N PRO A 287 -42.44 -5.99 40.34
CA PRO A 287 -43.72 -6.13 39.69
C PRO A 287 -44.64 -5.02 40.22
N GLU A 288 -45.18 -4.19 39.32
CA GLU A 288 -46.24 -3.25 39.66
C GLU A 288 -47.41 -4.03 40.29
N SER A 289 -47.72 -3.71 41.54
CA SER A 289 -48.90 -4.23 42.24
C SER A 289 -50.17 -3.60 41.68
N GLU A 290 -51.11 -4.43 41.22
CA GLU A 290 -52.51 -4.07 40.94
C GLU A 290 -53.28 -3.62 42.19
#